data_AF-A0A4Q4XJP5-F1
#
_entry.id   AF-A0A4Q4XJP5-F1
#
_cell.length_a   1.000
_cell.length_b   1.000
_cell.length_c   1.000
_cell.angle_alpha   90.00
_cell.angle_beta   90.00
_cell.angle_gamma   90.00
#
_symmetry.space_group_name_H-M   'P 1'
#
loop_
_entity.id
_entity.type
_entity.pdbx_description
1 polymer ?
#
loop_
_entity_poly.entity_id
_entity_poly.type
_entity_poly.pdbx_seq_one_letter_code
_entity_poly.pdbx_strand_id
1 'polypeptide(L)'
;MLTSRPIFLSLATFICLIVLLVIRDGRFLALTPLNDTPRPKRPSDGYRHDVELVVASTKKEDTSWIRKYLPDCLIFIHASRFAWHNDDPDYDALPTLRNFRISHLQEAGYANLRCVWVIGCPAEIRPVEDEGRASDGAPSAKGVFRQAWHELMILEETPVPEVVAVSCCSQFGVTRETIRSRPVEDYVRFRDWLLRTPLEDSLSGRVLEFSWHIIFGKEAVHCPSAQECYCKTFGICDSACSEGACDGRYTLPPYSTLPDGWPRVGWEHEERNFTGPLG
;
A
#
# COMPACT_ATOMS: atom_id res chain seq x y z
N MET A 1 10.44 57.01 -24.99
CA MET A 1 10.51 56.26 -26.27
C MET A 1 11.31 54.99 -25.99
N LEU A 2 10.63 53.86 -25.74
CA LEU A 2 10.53 52.67 -26.63
C LEU A 2 11.90 52.03 -26.96
N THR A 3 12.19 50.73 -26.86
CA THR A 3 11.52 49.49 -26.40
C THR A 3 12.54 48.33 -26.52
N SER A 4 12.33 47.26 -25.75
CA SER A 4 12.54 45.81 -26.03
C SER A 4 13.92 45.15 -26.25
N ARG A 5 14.13 44.05 -25.48
CA ARG A 5 15.04 42.92 -25.75
C ARG A 5 14.53 42.03 -26.90
N PRO A 6 15.38 41.14 -27.47
CA PRO A 6 15.06 39.72 -27.31
C PRO A 6 16.27 38.77 -27.10
N ILE A 7 15.90 37.56 -26.69
CA ILE A 7 16.63 36.34 -26.32
C ILE A 7 17.23 35.66 -27.57
N PHE A 8 18.52 35.34 -27.58
CA PHE A 8 19.12 34.30 -28.42
C PHE A 8 20.38 33.72 -27.74
N LEU A 9 20.14 32.92 -26.71
CA LEU A 9 21.07 31.88 -26.25
C LEU A 9 20.27 30.56 -26.38
N SER A 10 20.83 29.49 -26.97
CA SER A 10 20.65 28.09 -26.48
C SER A 10 20.93 26.99 -27.55
N LEU A 11 20.74 27.21 -28.86
CA LEU A 11 20.76 26.05 -29.79
C LEU A 11 22.14 25.65 -30.36
N ALA A 12 23.05 26.59 -30.58
CA ALA A 12 24.31 26.32 -31.29
C ALA A 12 25.40 25.62 -30.44
N THR A 13 25.36 25.79 -29.12
CA THR A 13 26.38 25.23 -28.21
C THR A 13 26.11 23.79 -27.79
N PHE A 14 24.86 23.33 -27.78
CA PHE A 14 24.52 21.94 -27.39
C PHE A 14 24.81 20.92 -28.51
N ILE A 15 24.61 21.31 -29.77
CA ILE A 15 24.90 20.47 -30.95
C ILE A 15 26.42 20.22 -31.09
N CYS A 16 27.24 21.21 -30.74
CA CYS A 16 28.70 21.10 -30.83
C CYS A 16 29.29 20.10 -29.82
N LEU A 17 28.65 19.90 -28.67
CA LEU A 17 29.10 18.97 -27.62
C LEU A 17 28.81 17.48 -27.95
N ILE A 18 27.70 17.21 -28.65
CA ILE A 18 27.32 15.84 -29.05
C ILE A 18 28.22 15.33 -30.17
N VAL A 19 28.58 16.19 -31.12
CA VAL A 19 29.47 15.84 -32.24
C VAL A 19 30.89 15.56 -31.77
N LEU A 20 31.38 16.28 -30.76
CA LEU A 20 32.74 16.07 -30.22
C LEU A 20 32.88 14.81 -29.36
N LEU A 21 31.81 14.38 -28.68
CA LEU A 21 31.82 13.14 -27.88
C LEU A 21 31.70 11.88 -28.76
N VAL A 22 31.02 11.95 -29.91
CA VAL A 22 30.88 10.83 -30.84
C VAL A 22 32.13 10.64 -31.72
N ILE A 23 32.95 11.67 -31.91
CA ILE A 23 34.12 11.63 -32.82
C ILE A 23 35.43 11.24 -32.12
N ARG A 24 35.54 11.33 -30.78
CA ARG A 24 36.84 11.15 -30.12
C ARG A 24 37.31 9.69 -29.95
N ASP A 25 36.42 8.69 -30.03
CA ASP A 25 36.81 7.26 -29.90
C ASP A 25 36.44 6.38 -31.13
N GLY A 26 36.21 7.01 -32.29
CA GLY A 26 35.80 6.33 -33.53
C GLY A 26 36.91 5.64 -34.33
N ARG A 27 37.46 4.52 -33.86
CA ARG A 27 38.17 3.56 -34.75
C ARG A 27 37.54 2.16 -34.70
N PHE A 28 36.80 1.87 -35.78
CA PHE A 28 36.36 0.56 -36.24
C PHE A 28 37.56 -0.30 -36.67
N LEU A 29 37.66 -1.53 -36.16
CA LEU A 29 38.32 -2.65 -36.84
C LEU A 29 37.39 -3.86 -36.78
N ALA A 30 36.99 -4.33 -37.97
CA ALA A 30 36.15 -5.50 -38.18
C ALA A 30 36.99 -6.79 -38.19
N LEU A 31 36.50 -7.84 -37.53
CA LEU A 31 36.82 -9.24 -37.79
C LEU A 31 35.50 -10.03 -37.85
N THR A 32 35.33 -10.82 -38.92
CA THR A 32 34.15 -11.64 -39.26
C THR A 32 34.31 -13.09 -38.69
N PRO A 33 33.40 -14.05 -38.95
CA PRO A 33 32.41 -14.53 -37.99
C PRO A 33 32.61 -16.01 -37.59
N LEU A 34 32.35 -16.37 -36.33
CA LEU A 34 32.17 -17.76 -35.92
C LEU A 34 30.70 -18.01 -35.59
N ASN A 35 29.98 -18.52 -36.58
CA ASN A 35 28.97 -19.57 -36.49
C ASN A 35 28.06 -19.54 -35.23
N ASP A 36 27.17 -18.54 -35.14
CA ASP A 36 26.02 -18.62 -34.24
C ASP A 36 24.84 -19.24 -34.99
N THR A 37 24.58 -20.51 -34.71
CA THR A 37 23.26 -21.11 -34.92
C THR A 37 22.18 -20.17 -34.35
N PRO A 38 21.03 -19.97 -35.02
CA PRO A 38 19.97 -19.11 -34.49
C PRO A 38 19.51 -19.66 -33.14
N ARG A 39 19.88 -18.98 -32.05
CA ARG A 39 19.28 -19.24 -30.74
C ARG A 39 17.80 -18.84 -30.90
N PRO A 40 16.84 -19.72 -30.58
CA PRO A 40 15.43 -19.39 -30.74
C PRO A 40 15.14 -18.12 -29.95
N LYS A 41 14.57 -17.10 -30.61
CA LYS A 41 14.04 -15.92 -29.95
C LYS A 41 13.10 -16.41 -28.85
N ARG A 42 13.42 -16.11 -27.58
CA ARG A 42 12.45 -16.33 -26.50
C ARG A 42 11.21 -15.50 -26.84
N PRO A 43 10.01 -16.08 -26.76
CA PRO A 43 8.78 -15.31 -26.86
C PRO A 43 8.82 -14.21 -25.79
N SER A 44 8.59 -12.97 -26.21
CA SER A 44 8.26 -11.87 -25.31
C SER A 44 6.84 -12.11 -24.81
N ASP A 45 6.69 -12.84 -23.71
CA ASP A 45 5.43 -12.91 -22.96
C ASP A 45 5.68 -13.34 -21.51
N GLY A 46 5.07 -12.63 -20.56
CA GLY A 46 5.00 -13.03 -19.15
C GLY A 46 6.11 -12.50 -18.22
N TYR A 47 6.05 -11.22 -17.85
CA TYR A 47 6.70 -10.76 -16.60
C TYR A 47 6.00 -11.44 -15.42
N ARG A 48 6.56 -12.53 -14.89
CA ARG A 48 6.19 -13.05 -13.57
C ARG A 48 6.96 -12.22 -12.55
N HIS A 49 6.37 -11.10 -12.12
CA HIS A 49 6.82 -10.43 -10.91
C HIS A 49 6.60 -11.36 -9.73
N ASP A 50 7.62 -11.49 -8.88
CA ASP A 50 7.49 -12.28 -7.67
C ASP A 50 6.60 -11.51 -6.68
N VAL A 51 5.35 -11.96 -6.55
CA VAL A 51 4.38 -11.45 -5.57
C VAL A 51 4.25 -12.47 -4.45
N GLU A 52 4.36 -12.02 -3.21
CA GLU A 52 4.15 -12.85 -2.02
C GLU A 52 2.97 -12.33 -1.19
N LEU A 53 2.14 -13.26 -0.73
CA LEU A 53 1.06 -12.96 0.21
C LEU A 53 1.58 -13.19 1.63
N VAL A 54 1.75 -12.11 2.37
CA VAL A 54 2.08 -12.14 3.80
C VAL A 54 0.78 -12.14 4.59
N VAL A 55 0.37 -13.34 4.98
CA VAL A 55 -0.69 -13.54 5.96
C VAL A 55 -0.09 -13.35 7.35
N ALA A 56 -0.82 -12.68 8.26
CA ALA A 56 -0.41 -12.50 9.65
C ALA A 56 0.14 -13.82 10.23
N SER A 57 1.47 -13.86 10.33
CA SER A 57 2.22 -15.07 10.62
C SER A 57 2.19 -15.37 12.12
N THR A 58 2.05 -16.64 12.48
CA THR A 58 2.16 -17.03 13.88
C THR A 58 3.63 -17.03 14.32
N LYS A 59 3.90 -16.83 15.63
CA LYS A 59 5.27 -16.85 16.20
C LYS A 59 6.10 -18.12 15.88
N LYS A 60 5.48 -19.17 15.33
CA LYS A 60 6.10 -20.47 15.03
C LYS A 60 6.62 -20.59 13.59
N GLU A 61 6.33 -19.66 12.71
CA GLU A 61 6.75 -19.74 11.30
C GLU A 61 8.14 -19.14 11.08
N ASP A 62 8.95 -19.83 10.26
CA ASP A 62 10.26 -19.34 9.86
C ASP A 62 10.11 -18.21 8.83
N THR A 63 10.22 -16.98 9.29
CA THR A 63 10.22 -15.77 8.45
C THR A 63 11.63 -15.27 8.13
N SER A 64 12.68 -16.05 8.46
CA SER A 64 14.07 -15.66 8.22
C SER A 64 14.41 -15.47 6.74
N TRP A 65 13.64 -16.12 5.85
CA TRP A 65 13.76 -15.95 4.41
C TRP A 65 13.47 -14.51 3.95
N ILE A 66 12.58 -13.75 4.63
CA ILE A 66 12.27 -12.35 4.29
C ILE A 66 13.54 -11.49 4.37
N ARG A 67 14.41 -11.81 5.33
CA ARG A 67 15.71 -11.14 5.48
C ARG A 67 16.68 -11.47 4.33
N LYS A 68 16.54 -12.65 3.73
CA LYS A 68 17.41 -13.13 2.64
C LYS A 68 16.89 -12.72 1.26
N TYR A 69 15.57 -12.65 1.10
CA TYR A 69 14.90 -12.36 -0.15
C TYR A 69 13.62 -11.58 0.15
N LEU A 70 13.49 -10.42 -0.49
CA LEU A 70 12.28 -9.62 -0.48
C LEU A 70 11.66 -9.69 -1.89
N PRO A 71 10.41 -10.17 -2.05
CA PRO A 71 9.68 -10.20 -3.33
C PRO A 71 9.52 -8.81 -3.97
N ASP A 72 9.19 -8.73 -5.27
CA ASP A 72 8.97 -7.45 -5.96
C ASP A 72 7.77 -6.71 -5.34
N CYS A 73 6.73 -7.46 -5.01
CA CYS A 73 5.52 -6.96 -4.39
C CYS A 73 5.12 -7.88 -3.23
N LEU A 74 4.69 -7.28 -2.12
CA LEU A 74 4.18 -8.00 -0.96
C LEU A 74 2.77 -7.50 -0.69
N ILE A 75 1.85 -8.43 -0.42
CA ILE A 75 0.48 -8.12 0.00
C ILE A 75 0.32 -8.57 1.44
N PHE A 76 0.01 -7.65 2.34
CA PHE A 76 -0.30 -7.92 3.73
C PHE A 76 -1.82 -8.01 3.89
N ILE A 77 -2.32 -9.12 4.44
CA ILE A 77 -3.75 -9.37 4.63
C ILE A 77 -4.02 -10.15 5.92
N HIS A 78 -5.20 -9.96 6.50
CA HIS A 78 -5.68 -10.81 7.60
C HIS A 78 -5.87 -12.25 7.13
N ALA A 79 -5.68 -13.21 8.05
CA ALA A 79 -5.67 -14.64 7.70
C ALA A 79 -7.03 -15.19 7.27
N SER A 80 -8.11 -14.63 7.78
CA SER A 80 -9.45 -15.09 7.47
C SER A 80 -9.87 -14.65 6.07
N ARG A 81 -10.15 -15.63 5.21
CA ARG A 81 -10.72 -15.38 3.88
C ARG A 81 -12.02 -14.58 3.96
N PHE A 82 -12.90 -14.93 4.89
CA PHE A 82 -14.13 -14.18 5.15
C PHE A 82 -13.95 -13.34 6.41
N ALA A 83 -13.85 -12.04 6.26
CA ALA A 83 -13.68 -11.11 7.37
C ALA A 83 -14.14 -9.72 6.97
N TRP A 84 -14.82 -9.01 7.86
CA TRP A 84 -15.32 -7.65 7.61
C TRP A 84 -14.22 -6.67 7.12
N HIS A 85 -12.96 -6.96 7.42
CA HIS A 85 -11.79 -6.23 6.93
C HIS A 85 -11.58 -6.28 5.41
N ASN A 86 -12.22 -7.21 4.68
CA ASN A 86 -12.13 -7.34 3.22
C ASN A 86 -13.12 -6.40 2.52
N ASP A 87 -12.63 -5.71 1.47
CA ASP A 87 -13.41 -4.72 0.71
C ASP A 87 -14.21 -5.36 -0.43
N ASP A 88 -15.11 -6.24 -0.01
CA ASP A 88 -15.96 -7.05 -0.87
C ASP A 88 -17.37 -7.18 -0.26
N PRO A 89 -18.45 -7.28 -1.05
CA PRO A 89 -19.82 -7.38 -0.54
C PRO A 89 -20.09 -8.61 0.32
N ASP A 90 -19.36 -9.70 0.08
CA ASP A 90 -19.42 -10.94 0.88
C ASP A 90 -18.28 -11.01 1.91
N TYR A 91 -17.53 -9.92 2.08
CA TYR A 91 -16.35 -9.87 2.94
C TYR A 91 -15.30 -10.94 2.58
N ASP A 92 -15.29 -11.38 1.32
CA ASP A 92 -14.39 -12.40 0.79
C ASP A 92 -13.08 -11.76 0.30
N ALA A 93 -11.94 -12.23 0.79
CA ALA A 93 -10.63 -11.80 0.34
C ALA A 93 -10.32 -12.26 -1.09
N LEU A 94 -10.95 -13.34 -1.56
CA LEU A 94 -10.59 -13.98 -2.83
C LEU A 94 -10.85 -13.06 -4.05
N PRO A 95 -12.02 -12.42 -4.22
CA PRO A 95 -12.23 -11.46 -5.31
C PRO A 95 -11.28 -10.26 -5.20
N THR A 96 -11.06 -9.74 -3.99
CA THR A 96 -10.13 -8.62 -3.73
C THR A 96 -8.72 -8.96 -4.22
N LEU A 97 -8.19 -10.12 -3.83
CA LEU A 97 -6.84 -10.56 -4.22
C LEU A 97 -6.73 -10.89 -5.71
N ARG A 98 -7.75 -11.54 -6.29
CA ARG A 98 -7.76 -11.89 -7.73
C ARG A 98 -7.77 -10.66 -8.63
N ASN A 99 -8.49 -9.62 -8.22
CA ASN A 99 -8.65 -8.40 -9.01
C ASN A 99 -7.59 -7.34 -8.68
N PHE A 100 -6.76 -7.56 -7.65
CA PHE A 100 -5.73 -6.62 -7.24
C PHE A 100 -4.72 -6.40 -8.37
N ARG A 101 -4.62 -5.16 -8.85
CA ARG A 101 -3.77 -4.77 -9.97
C ARG A 101 -2.35 -4.49 -9.49
N ILE A 102 -1.48 -5.48 -9.68
CA ILE A 102 -0.04 -5.35 -9.38
C ILE A 102 0.59 -4.16 -10.11
N SER A 103 0.15 -3.84 -11.33
CA SER A 103 0.61 -2.66 -12.06
C SER A 103 0.36 -1.35 -11.30
N HIS A 104 -0.81 -1.20 -10.67
CA HIS A 104 -1.10 -0.04 -9.83
C HIS A 104 -0.21 0.00 -8.59
N LEU A 105 0.00 -1.15 -7.95
CA LEU A 105 0.91 -1.24 -6.79
C LEU A 105 2.34 -0.84 -7.17
N GLN A 106 2.84 -1.28 -8.33
CA GLN A 106 4.17 -0.94 -8.80
C GLN A 106 4.34 0.56 -9.08
N GLU A 107 3.31 1.19 -9.66
CA GLU A 107 3.30 2.64 -9.89
C GLU A 107 3.23 3.43 -8.58
N ALA A 108 2.34 3.00 -7.67
CA ALA A 108 2.08 3.72 -6.44
C ALA A 108 3.10 3.42 -5.33
N GLY A 109 3.77 2.28 -5.35
CA GLY A 109 4.66 1.80 -4.29
C GLY A 109 3.96 1.26 -3.03
N TYR A 110 2.76 1.78 -2.72
CA TYR A 110 1.86 1.35 -1.66
C TYR A 110 0.42 1.50 -2.14
N ALA A 111 -0.43 0.50 -1.88
CA ALA A 111 -1.85 0.54 -2.17
C ALA A 111 -2.65 -0.15 -1.07
N ASN A 112 -3.63 0.55 -0.50
CA ASN A 112 -4.54 -0.05 0.50
C ASN A 112 -5.55 -0.98 -0.20
N LEU A 113 -5.85 -2.12 0.40
CA LEU A 113 -6.86 -3.06 -0.10
C LEU A 113 -8.29 -2.64 0.26
N ARG A 114 -8.45 -1.56 1.05
CA ARG A 114 -9.72 -0.93 1.42
C ARG A 114 -9.90 0.40 0.69
N CYS A 115 -10.96 0.52 -0.11
CA CYS A 115 -11.28 1.74 -0.84
C CYS A 115 -12.38 2.58 -0.17
N VAL A 116 -13.33 1.97 0.54
CA VAL A 116 -14.41 2.70 1.21
C VAL A 116 -13.91 3.46 2.45
N TRP A 117 -14.41 4.68 2.65
CA TRP A 117 -13.97 5.61 3.70
C TRP A 117 -14.62 5.38 5.07
N VAL A 118 -15.55 4.42 5.17
CA VAL A 118 -16.43 4.21 6.34
C VAL A 118 -15.71 4.15 7.69
N ILE A 119 -14.46 3.72 7.72
CA ILE A 119 -13.55 3.83 8.87
C ILE A 119 -12.21 4.34 8.37
N GLY A 120 -11.71 5.42 8.97
CA GLY A 120 -10.36 5.92 8.74
C GLY A 120 -10.25 7.22 7.93
N CYS A 121 -11.06 7.36 6.88
CA CYS A 121 -11.08 8.56 6.04
C CYS A 121 -12.32 9.43 6.31
N PRO A 122 -12.26 10.76 6.10
CA PRO A 122 -11.09 11.54 5.66
C PRO A 122 -10.20 12.03 6.81
N ALA A 123 -10.61 11.85 8.06
CA ALA A 123 -9.91 12.39 9.23
C ALA A 123 -10.13 11.52 10.48
N GLU A 124 -9.37 10.44 10.62
CA GLU A 124 -9.49 9.52 11.75
C GLU A 124 -8.83 10.06 13.02
N ILE A 125 -7.56 10.43 12.95
CA ILE A 125 -6.77 10.82 14.12
C ILE A 125 -6.35 12.27 13.95
N ARG A 126 -6.54 13.08 15.01
CA ARG A 126 -5.97 14.42 15.15
C ARG A 126 -4.98 14.38 16.31
N PRO A 127 -3.70 14.02 16.07
CA PRO A 127 -2.77 13.63 17.14
C PRO A 127 -2.67 14.62 18.30
N VAL A 128 -2.71 15.92 18.03
CA VAL A 128 -2.64 16.97 19.07
C VAL A 128 -3.96 17.12 19.82
N GLU A 129 -5.09 17.11 19.10
CA GLU A 129 -6.41 17.31 19.71
C GLU A 129 -6.91 16.08 20.47
N ASP A 130 -6.54 14.90 20.00
CA ASP A 130 -6.95 13.62 20.55
C ASP A 130 -6.09 13.20 21.75
N GLU A 131 -4.93 13.81 21.96
CA GLU A 131 -3.97 13.41 23.00
C GLU A 131 -4.63 13.24 24.38
N GLY A 132 -4.44 12.08 24.99
CA GLY A 132 -5.01 11.73 26.28
C GLY A 132 -6.52 11.44 26.28
N ARG A 133 -7.22 11.55 25.14
CA ARG A 133 -8.64 11.17 25.05
C ARG A 133 -8.82 9.67 25.27
N ALA A 134 -9.77 9.35 26.14
CA ALA A 134 -10.21 8.00 26.45
C ALA A 134 -11.54 7.69 25.75
N SER A 135 -11.77 6.42 25.44
CA SER A 135 -13.08 5.87 25.06
C SER A 135 -13.60 5.06 26.24
N ASP A 136 -14.78 5.40 26.76
CA ASP A 136 -15.41 4.71 27.90
C ASP A 136 -14.50 4.56 29.14
N GLY A 137 -13.66 5.56 29.38
CA GLY A 137 -12.71 5.58 30.51
C GLY A 137 -11.42 4.78 30.28
N ALA A 138 -11.25 4.14 29.12
CA ALA A 138 -10.01 3.46 28.72
C ALA A 138 -9.23 4.27 27.66
N PRO A 139 -7.89 4.21 27.63
CA PRO A 139 -7.09 4.86 26.59
C PRO A 139 -7.56 4.46 25.19
N SER A 140 -7.64 5.43 24.28
CA SER A 140 -7.99 5.19 22.87
C SER A 140 -6.74 5.23 21.99
N ALA A 141 -6.76 4.52 20.87
CA ALA A 141 -5.65 4.54 19.91
C ALA A 141 -5.36 5.96 19.41
N LYS A 142 -6.41 6.76 19.21
CA LYS A 142 -6.32 8.18 18.84
C LYS A 142 -5.59 8.99 19.92
N GLY A 143 -5.93 8.74 21.18
CA GLY A 143 -5.35 9.46 22.31
C GLY A 143 -3.92 9.11 22.66
N VAL A 144 -3.43 7.93 22.27
CA VAL A 144 -2.02 7.55 22.44
C VAL A 144 -1.16 7.78 21.19
N PHE A 145 -1.77 8.15 20.05
CA PHE A 145 -1.08 8.23 18.76
C PHE A 145 0.08 9.21 18.77
N ARG A 146 -0.09 10.41 19.34
CA ARG A 146 0.98 11.43 19.38
C ARG A 146 2.21 10.96 20.15
N GLN A 147 2.01 10.34 21.31
CA GLN A 147 3.11 9.77 22.09
C GLN A 147 3.81 8.67 21.28
N ALA A 148 3.04 7.73 20.73
CA ALA A 148 3.59 6.65 19.94
C ALA A 148 4.31 7.15 18.68
N TRP A 149 3.83 8.22 18.05
CA TRP A 149 4.48 8.87 16.91
C TRP A 149 5.90 9.32 17.24
N HIS A 150 6.11 9.97 18.40
CA HIS A 150 7.44 10.40 18.82
C HIS A 150 8.39 9.22 19.08
N GLU A 151 7.87 8.10 19.57
CA GLU A 151 8.66 6.88 19.80
C GLU A 151 8.98 6.13 18.50
N LEU A 152 8.06 6.15 17.52
CA LEU A 152 8.23 5.47 16.24
C LEU A 152 9.08 6.31 15.27
N MET A 153 8.77 7.59 15.15
CA MET A 153 9.33 8.52 14.16
C MET A 153 10.44 9.40 14.76
N ILE A 154 11.41 8.78 15.45
CA ILE A 154 12.53 9.40 16.21
C ILE A 154 13.41 10.39 15.40
N LEU A 155 13.12 10.64 14.13
CA LEU A 155 13.80 11.67 13.37
C LEU A 155 13.38 13.03 13.92
N GLU A 156 14.33 13.79 14.49
CA GLU A 156 14.11 15.12 15.10
C GLU A 156 13.34 16.10 14.19
N GLU A 157 13.39 15.85 12.87
CA GLU A 157 12.74 16.67 11.84
C GLU A 157 11.36 16.17 11.41
N THR A 158 10.85 15.04 11.93
CA THR A 158 9.53 14.54 11.51
C THR A 158 8.42 15.19 12.34
N PRO A 159 7.68 16.17 11.79
CA PRO A 159 6.59 16.79 12.53
C PRO A 159 5.48 15.78 12.82
N VAL A 160 4.80 15.98 13.95
CA VAL A 160 3.53 15.29 14.21
C VAL A 160 2.50 15.82 13.21
N PRO A 161 1.83 14.97 12.41
CA PRO A 161 0.79 15.43 11.50
C PRO A 161 -0.39 16.04 12.25
N GLU A 162 -1.06 17.03 11.65
CA GLU A 162 -2.29 17.61 12.18
C GLU A 162 -3.46 16.61 12.10
N VAL A 163 -3.54 15.90 10.98
CA VAL A 163 -4.53 14.86 10.72
C VAL A 163 -3.84 13.64 10.14
N VAL A 164 -4.23 12.46 10.60
CA VAL A 164 -3.86 11.17 10.01
C VAL A 164 -5.10 10.43 9.58
N ALA A 165 -5.11 10.00 8.32
CA ALA A 165 -6.24 9.30 7.74
C ALA A 165 -5.81 8.41 6.58
N VAL A 166 -6.37 7.20 6.58
CA VAL A 166 -6.31 6.22 5.50
C VAL A 166 -7.49 5.28 5.75
N SER A 167 -8.06 4.68 4.71
CA SER A 167 -9.09 3.66 4.92
C SER A 167 -8.52 2.52 5.78
N CYS A 168 -9.31 2.01 6.73
CA CYS A 168 -8.83 1.15 7.81
C CYS A 168 -8.16 -0.16 7.40
N CYS A 169 -7.78 -0.89 8.46
CA CYS A 169 -7.77 -2.35 8.54
C CYS A 169 -6.44 -3.03 8.22
N SER A 170 -5.37 -2.27 7.96
CA SER A 170 -4.00 -2.78 7.79
C SER A 170 -3.83 -3.85 6.70
N GLN A 171 -4.68 -3.83 5.67
CA GLN A 171 -4.53 -4.69 4.49
C GLN A 171 -4.01 -3.85 3.33
N PHE A 172 -2.80 -4.10 2.87
CA PHE A 172 -2.16 -3.26 1.84
C PHE A 172 -1.14 -4.07 1.02
N GLY A 173 -0.93 -3.62 -0.21
CA GLY A 173 0.22 -3.99 -1.02
C GLY A 173 1.34 -2.98 -0.84
N VAL A 174 2.58 -3.44 -0.87
CA VAL A 174 3.79 -2.59 -0.89
C VAL A 174 4.86 -3.20 -1.78
N THR A 175 5.62 -2.37 -2.48
CA THR A 175 6.73 -2.81 -3.33
C THR A 175 8.03 -2.98 -2.54
N ARG A 176 8.94 -3.80 -3.06
CA ARG A 176 10.30 -3.93 -2.54
C ARG A 176 10.99 -2.57 -2.45
N GLU A 177 10.87 -1.78 -3.51
CA GLU A 177 11.50 -0.48 -3.66
C GLU A 177 11.00 0.48 -2.58
N THR A 178 9.69 0.48 -2.31
CA THR A 178 9.09 1.26 -1.22
C THR A 178 9.58 0.81 0.15
N ILE A 179 9.65 -0.50 0.42
CA ILE A 179 10.23 -0.99 1.68
C ILE A 179 11.70 -0.56 1.82
N ARG A 180 12.50 -0.70 0.75
CA ARG A 180 13.93 -0.38 0.77
C ARG A 180 14.23 1.12 0.77
N SER A 181 13.25 1.97 0.51
CA SER A 181 13.42 3.42 0.61
C SER A 181 13.67 3.88 2.05
N ARG A 182 13.35 3.03 3.03
CA ARG A 182 13.56 3.26 4.45
C ARG A 182 14.67 2.35 5.00
N PRO A 183 15.56 2.84 5.90
CA PRO A 183 16.60 2.02 6.51
C PRO A 183 16.01 0.86 7.32
N VAL A 184 16.71 -0.28 7.36
CA VAL A 184 16.25 -1.48 8.07
C VAL A 184 16.12 -1.24 9.58
N GLU A 185 16.92 -0.33 10.11
CA GLU A 185 16.94 0.10 11.50
C GLU A 185 15.59 0.69 11.95
N ASP A 186 14.85 1.32 11.03
CA ASP A 186 13.52 1.84 11.32
C ASP A 186 12.51 0.70 11.50
N TYR A 187 12.55 -0.32 10.65
CA TYR A 187 11.70 -1.51 10.82
C TYR A 187 12.06 -2.28 12.09
N VAL A 188 13.35 -2.37 12.43
CA VAL A 188 13.81 -2.94 13.71
C VAL A 188 13.24 -2.15 14.88
N ARG A 189 13.24 -0.81 14.81
CA ARG A 189 12.66 0.05 15.84
C ARG A 189 11.15 -0.14 15.97
N PHE A 190 10.40 -0.17 14.87
CA PHE A 190 8.95 -0.37 14.90
C PHE A 190 8.59 -1.74 15.53
N ARG A 191 9.31 -2.80 15.14
CA ARG A 191 9.17 -4.12 15.76
C ARG A 191 9.50 -4.08 17.25
N ASP A 192 10.63 -3.48 17.62
CA ASP A 192 11.07 -3.40 19.00
C ASP A 192 10.11 -2.59 19.87
N TRP A 193 9.49 -1.55 19.31
CA TRP A 193 8.42 -0.78 19.96
C TRP A 193 7.20 -1.66 20.23
N LEU A 194 6.70 -2.40 19.23
CA LEU A 194 5.60 -3.35 19.41
C LEU A 194 5.89 -4.40 20.50
N LEU A 195 7.14 -4.88 20.59
CA LEU A 195 7.51 -5.92 21.55
C LEU A 195 7.69 -5.42 22.99
N ARG A 196 7.91 -4.12 23.18
CA ARG A 196 8.27 -3.54 24.49
C ARG A 196 7.24 -2.55 25.03
N THR A 197 6.37 -2.03 24.17
CA THR A 197 5.36 -1.05 24.57
C THR A 197 4.43 -1.65 25.64
N PRO A 198 4.03 -0.89 26.67
CA PRO A 198 3.04 -1.34 27.64
C PRO A 198 1.60 -1.21 27.13
N LEU A 199 1.40 -0.71 25.90
CA LEU A 199 0.09 -0.59 25.29
C LEU A 199 -0.48 -1.98 24.95
N GLU A 200 -1.79 -2.13 25.16
CA GLU A 200 -2.54 -3.30 24.69
C GLU A 200 -2.39 -3.49 23.17
N ASP A 201 -2.40 -4.74 22.70
CA ASP A 201 -2.22 -5.12 21.29
C ASP A 201 -3.21 -4.39 20.36
N SER A 202 -4.44 -4.15 20.83
CA SER A 202 -5.47 -3.43 20.08
C SER A 202 -5.12 -1.95 19.86
N LEU A 203 -4.45 -1.32 20.82
CA LEU A 203 -4.02 0.09 20.73
C LEU A 203 -2.76 0.20 19.88
N SER A 204 -1.74 -0.60 20.18
CA SER A 204 -0.46 -0.57 19.45
C SER A 204 -0.62 -0.99 17.99
N GLY A 205 -1.47 -1.99 17.72
CA GLY A 205 -1.85 -2.39 16.37
C GLY A 205 -2.56 -1.27 15.60
N ARG A 206 -3.51 -0.58 16.23
CA ARG A 206 -4.24 0.54 15.60
C ARG A 206 -3.35 1.76 15.35
N VAL A 207 -2.35 2.02 16.20
CA VAL A 207 -1.34 3.05 15.92
C VAL A 207 -0.57 2.72 14.64
N LEU A 208 -0.08 1.49 14.50
CA LEU A 208 0.64 1.10 13.28
C LEU A 208 -0.27 1.04 12.05
N GLU A 209 -1.52 0.63 12.20
CA GLU A 209 -2.53 0.67 11.12
C GLU A 209 -2.58 2.04 10.45
N PHE A 210 -2.63 3.11 11.24
CA PHE A 210 -2.65 4.48 10.76
C PHE A 210 -1.26 5.08 10.53
N SER A 211 -0.19 4.29 10.68
CA SER A 211 1.17 4.72 10.40
C SER A 211 1.72 4.12 9.11
N TRP A 212 1.23 2.96 8.66
CA TRP A 212 1.82 2.21 7.54
C TRP A 212 1.94 3.01 6.25
N HIS A 213 0.89 3.71 5.84
CA HIS A 213 0.93 4.52 4.62
C HIS A 213 2.01 5.59 4.70
N ILE A 214 2.20 6.20 5.87
CA ILE A 214 3.23 7.22 6.10
C ILE A 214 4.63 6.60 6.15
N ILE A 215 4.77 5.45 6.82
CA ILE A 215 6.01 4.66 6.84
C ILE A 215 6.47 4.35 5.40
N PHE A 216 5.52 4.10 4.50
CA PHE A 216 5.73 3.82 3.08
C PHE A 216 5.66 5.04 2.16
N GLY A 217 5.81 6.25 2.72
CA GLY A 217 6.04 7.49 1.97
C GLY A 217 4.79 8.13 1.38
N LYS A 218 3.61 7.83 1.90
CA LYS A 218 2.38 8.57 1.60
C LYS A 218 2.18 9.74 2.58
N GLU A 219 1.39 10.72 2.14
CA GLU A 219 0.94 11.82 2.99
C GLU A 219 0.17 11.30 4.22
N ALA A 220 0.18 12.08 5.30
CA ALA A 220 -0.53 11.71 6.53
C ALA A 220 -2.03 11.47 6.31
N VAL A 221 -2.62 12.19 5.36
CA VAL A 221 -3.97 11.95 4.83
C VAL A 221 -3.85 11.31 3.45
N HIS A 222 -4.07 10.01 3.36
CA HIS A 222 -4.06 9.23 2.12
C HIS A 222 -5.45 8.61 1.86
N CYS A 223 -6.37 9.45 1.41
CA CYS A 223 -7.77 9.12 1.15
C CYS A 223 -8.11 9.40 -0.31
N PRO A 224 -7.71 8.54 -1.28
CA PRO A 224 -8.19 8.66 -2.64
C PRO A 224 -9.71 8.48 -2.68
N SER A 225 -10.39 9.07 -3.66
CA SER A 225 -11.82 8.83 -3.84
C SER A 225 -12.08 7.34 -4.04
N ALA A 226 -13.24 6.84 -3.60
CA ALA A 226 -13.61 5.44 -3.75
C ALA A 226 -13.56 5.01 -5.22
N GLN A 227 -14.06 5.85 -6.15
CA GLN A 227 -14.01 5.57 -7.58
C GLN A 227 -12.58 5.38 -8.09
N GLU A 228 -11.68 6.30 -7.74
CA GLU A 228 -10.27 6.21 -8.13
C GLU A 228 -9.62 4.94 -7.58
N CYS A 229 -9.84 4.67 -6.29
CA CYS A 229 -9.27 3.50 -5.62
C CYS A 229 -9.78 2.19 -6.25
N TYR A 230 -11.10 2.01 -6.40
CA TYR A 230 -11.65 0.77 -6.98
C TYR A 230 -11.19 0.57 -8.43
N CYS A 231 -11.13 1.63 -9.23
CA CYS A 231 -10.69 1.54 -10.61
C CYS A 231 -9.19 1.20 -10.73
N LYS A 232 -8.34 1.89 -9.98
CA LYS A 232 -6.88 1.67 -10.04
C LYS A 232 -6.47 0.36 -9.38
N THR A 233 -6.99 0.06 -8.19
CA THR A 233 -6.59 -1.11 -7.39
C THR A 233 -7.25 -2.40 -7.85
N PHE A 234 -8.54 -2.37 -8.24
CA PHE A 234 -9.31 -3.58 -8.55
C PHE A 234 -9.86 -3.63 -9.98
N GLY A 235 -9.71 -2.56 -10.75
CA GLY A 235 -10.28 -2.49 -12.10
C GLY A 235 -11.77 -2.31 -12.19
N ILE A 236 -12.40 -1.92 -11.10
CA ILE A 236 -13.83 -1.67 -11.01
C ILE A 236 -14.03 -0.17 -11.24
N CYS A 237 -14.18 0.23 -12.51
CA CYS A 237 -14.26 1.64 -12.91
C CYS A 237 -15.70 2.11 -13.18
N ASP A 238 -16.59 1.19 -13.58
CA ASP A 238 -17.95 1.48 -14.02
C ASP A 238 -18.96 1.29 -12.87
N SER A 239 -18.72 1.96 -11.75
CA SER A 239 -19.62 1.94 -10.58
C SER A 239 -20.08 3.35 -10.23
N ALA A 240 -21.34 3.47 -9.80
CA ALA A 240 -21.83 4.72 -9.22
C ALA A 240 -21.15 4.93 -7.86
N CYS A 241 -20.50 6.07 -7.69
CA CYS A 241 -19.71 6.36 -6.50
C CYS A 241 -19.98 7.77 -5.99
N SER A 242 -20.01 7.87 -4.67
CA SER A 242 -19.73 9.10 -3.94
C SER A 242 -18.21 9.24 -3.72
N GLU A 243 -17.78 10.30 -3.04
CA GLU A 243 -16.37 10.50 -2.70
C GLU A 243 -15.79 9.33 -1.90
N GLY A 244 -16.53 8.79 -0.92
CA GLY A 244 -16.04 7.78 0.01
C GLY A 244 -16.60 6.37 -0.15
N ALA A 245 -17.53 6.14 -1.08
CA ALA A 245 -18.15 4.82 -1.27
C ALA A 245 -18.68 4.64 -2.71
N CYS A 246 -18.71 3.39 -3.16
CA CYS A 246 -19.35 2.99 -4.42
C CYS A 246 -20.47 1.99 -4.14
N ASP A 247 -21.54 2.07 -4.93
CA ASP A 247 -22.73 1.26 -4.78
C ASP A 247 -22.41 -0.24 -4.86
N GLY A 248 -22.95 -1.01 -3.90
CA GLY A 248 -22.82 -2.46 -3.88
C GLY A 248 -21.39 -2.98 -3.71
N ARG A 249 -20.44 -2.17 -3.22
CA ARG A 249 -19.05 -2.59 -3.00
C ARG A 249 -18.74 -3.04 -1.59
N TYR A 250 -19.18 -2.29 -0.59
CA TYR A 250 -18.99 -2.64 0.81
C TYR A 250 -19.99 -1.90 1.70
N THR A 251 -20.49 -2.61 2.70
CA THR A 251 -21.28 -2.05 3.80
C THR A 251 -20.65 -2.51 5.11
N LEU A 252 -20.45 -1.59 6.06
CA LEU A 252 -19.95 -1.95 7.39
C LEU A 252 -20.96 -2.88 8.08
N PRO A 253 -20.57 -4.09 8.49
CA PRO A 253 -21.50 -5.00 9.14
C PRO A 253 -21.88 -4.52 10.54
N PRO A 254 -23.02 -4.99 11.08
CA PRO A 254 -23.46 -4.64 12.43
C PRO A 254 -22.52 -5.16 13.53
N TYR A 255 -21.79 -6.24 13.26
CA TYR A 255 -20.84 -6.86 14.19
C TYR A 255 -19.53 -7.20 13.47
N SER A 256 -18.42 -7.17 14.22
CA SER A 256 -17.09 -7.55 13.71
C SER A 256 -16.95 -9.06 13.49
N THR A 257 -17.79 -9.88 14.13
CA THR A 257 -17.81 -11.33 13.94
C THR A 257 -18.89 -11.69 12.93
N LEU A 258 -18.49 -12.40 11.88
CA LEU A 258 -19.41 -12.95 10.88
C LEU A 258 -20.20 -14.12 11.50
N PRO A 259 -21.46 -14.33 11.11
CA PRO A 259 -22.30 -15.40 11.65
C PRO A 259 -21.78 -16.78 11.23
N ASP A 260 -22.12 -17.79 12.01
CA ASP A 260 -21.85 -19.18 11.66
C ASP A 260 -22.57 -19.54 10.35
N GLY A 261 -21.85 -20.17 9.42
CA GLY A 261 -22.37 -20.51 8.09
C GLY A 261 -22.21 -19.41 7.03
N TRP A 262 -21.58 -18.27 7.36
CA TRP A 262 -21.14 -17.31 6.35
C TRP A 262 -20.24 -18.00 5.30
N PRO A 263 -20.35 -17.67 3.99
CA PRO A 263 -21.16 -16.62 3.36
C PRO A 263 -22.59 -17.02 2.96
N ARG A 264 -23.07 -18.22 3.33
CA ARG A 264 -24.40 -18.73 2.94
C ARG A 264 -25.51 -18.38 3.93
N VAL A 265 -25.16 -18.05 5.16
CA VAL A 265 -26.11 -17.67 6.22
C VAL A 265 -25.75 -16.27 6.70
N GLY A 266 -26.74 -15.38 6.77
CA GLY A 266 -26.58 -14.01 7.26
C GLY A 266 -26.81 -13.87 8.76
N TRP A 267 -26.77 -12.62 9.26
CA TRP A 267 -26.87 -12.33 10.70
C TRP A 267 -28.26 -12.63 11.27
N GLU A 268 -29.30 -12.54 10.46
CA GLU A 268 -30.68 -12.85 10.83
C GLU A 268 -31.04 -14.32 10.53
N HIS A 269 -30.02 -15.17 10.36
CA HIS A 269 -30.14 -16.58 9.97
C HIS A 269 -30.84 -16.78 8.61
N GLU A 270 -30.84 -15.75 7.77
CA GLU A 270 -31.40 -15.78 6.43
C GLU A 270 -30.46 -16.48 5.45
N GLU A 271 -31.04 -17.20 4.49
CA GLU A 271 -30.27 -17.81 3.41
C GLU A 271 -29.76 -16.73 2.44
N ARG A 272 -28.46 -16.73 2.18
CA ARG A 272 -27.78 -15.86 1.22
C ARG A 272 -27.47 -16.63 -0.05
N ASN A 273 -27.69 -16.00 -1.19
CA ASN A 273 -27.38 -16.57 -2.50
C ASN A 273 -25.88 -16.42 -2.86
N PHE A 274 -24.99 -16.98 -2.06
CA PHE A 274 -23.55 -16.98 -2.34
C PHE A 274 -23.19 -18.04 -3.38
N THR A 275 -22.59 -17.60 -4.49
CA THR A 275 -22.23 -18.44 -5.65
C THR A 275 -20.73 -18.60 -5.86
N GLY A 276 -19.90 -17.96 -5.03
CA GLY A 276 -18.45 -18.09 -5.09
C GLY A 276 -17.93 -19.47 -4.67
N PRO A 277 -16.66 -19.80 -4.99
CA PRO A 277 -16.02 -21.01 -4.49
C PRO A 277 -15.85 -20.93 -2.97
N LEU A 278 -15.89 -22.06 -2.25
CA LEU A 278 -15.69 -22.09 -0.79
C LEU A 278 -14.28 -22.58 -0.38
N GLY A 279 -13.57 -23.21 -1.31
CA GLY A 279 -12.18 -23.67 -1.15
C GLY A 279 -11.16 -22.64 -1.60
#